data_AF-A0A0P7YAA9-F1
#
_entry.id   AF-A0A0P7YAA9-F1
#
_cell.length_a   1.000
_cell.length_b   1.000
_cell.length_c   1.000
_cell.angle_alpha   90.00
_cell.angle_beta   90.00
_cell.angle_gamma   90.00
#
_symmetry.space_group_name_H-M   'P 1'
#
loop_
_entity.id
_entity.type
_entity.pdbx_description
1 polymer ?
#
loop_
_entity_poly.entity_id
_entity_poly.type
_entity_poly.pdbx_seq_one_letter_code
_entity_poly.pdbx_strand_id
1 'polypeptide(L)'
;MPHQLKRLGNAGSAGLTEFARSSGIALIEVLVAVLILAVGLLGMAAMQGVSTQMTNGAEQRTQAILLSADMMDRVRSNRSNRLAYDGIDVDPTVTTCATDFTQNNASTVSQNDIAEWSNLVVCLLPEGTATVTVNNASGEVVVTIDWVRSDPDGTPVTLRTVI
;
A
#
# COMPACT_ATOMS: atom_id res chain seq x y z
N MET A 1 80.06 -61.60 35.08
CA MET A 1 79.46 -60.71 34.05
C MET A 1 78.01 -60.40 34.42
N PRO A 2 77.67 -59.18 34.86
CA PRO A 2 76.32 -58.64 34.78
C PRO A 2 76.19 -57.68 33.58
N HIS A 3 75.13 -57.86 32.80
CA HIS A 3 74.77 -57.07 31.63
C HIS A 3 74.05 -55.78 32.05
N GLN A 4 74.53 -54.65 31.52
CA GLN A 4 74.01 -53.29 31.69
C GLN A 4 72.68 -53.10 30.92
N LEU A 5 71.67 -52.48 31.55
CA LEU A 5 70.61 -51.75 30.84
C LEU A 5 70.33 -50.40 31.51
N LYS A 6 71.09 -49.41 31.05
CA LYS A 6 70.64 -48.13 30.47
C LYS A 6 69.46 -47.42 31.17
N ARG A 7 69.80 -46.39 31.97
CA ARG A 7 68.90 -45.28 32.33
C ARG A 7 68.72 -44.31 31.15
N LEU A 8 67.76 -43.39 31.32
CA LEU A 8 67.30 -42.24 30.49
C LEU A 8 66.00 -42.57 29.74
N GLY A 9 64.92 -41.80 29.79
CA GLY A 9 64.65 -40.51 30.40
C GLY A 9 63.19 -40.09 30.14
N ASN A 10 62.61 -39.38 31.11
CA ASN A 10 61.80 -38.17 31.00
C ASN A 10 61.04 -37.88 29.68
N ALA A 11 59.71 -37.70 29.76
CA ALA A 11 58.99 -36.55 29.20
C ALA A 11 57.51 -36.62 29.58
N GLY A 12 57.10 -35.78 30.52
CA GLY A 12 55.69 -35.42 30.67
C GLY A 12 55.24 -34.66 29.43
N SER A 13 54.30 -35.21 28.67
CA SER A 13 53.58 -34.47 27.63
C SER A 13 52.53 -33.58 28.31
N ALA A 14 52.99 -32.47 28.87
CA ALA A 14 52.14 -31.38 29.30
C ALA A 14 51.41 -30.83 28.07
N GLY A 15 50.09 -30.72 28.17
CA GLY A 15 49.24 -30.14 27.14
C GLY A 15 49.68 -28.71 26.82
N LEU A 16 49.84 -28.42 25.53
CA LEU A 16 49.92 -27.07 25.03
C LEU A 16 48.65 -26.83 24.21
N THR A 17 47.57 -26.46 24.90
CA THR A 17 46.47 -25.73 24.26
C THR A 17 47.04 -24.40 23.79
N GLU A 18 47.38 -24.32 22.51
CA GLU A 18 47.83 -23.11 21.84
C GLU A 18 46.64 -22.15 21.73
N PHE A 19 46.49 -21.25 22.71
CA PHE A 19 45.57 -20.12 22.59
C PHE A 19 46.14 -19.15 21.56
N ALA A 20 45.68 -19.30 20.31
CA ALA A 20 45.97 -18.36 19.25
C ALA A 20 45.61 -16.94 19.70
N ARG A 21 46.61 -16.05 19.70
CA ARG A 21 46.48 -14.67 20.13
C ARG A 21 45.66 -13.92 19.07
N SER A 22 44.40 -13.62 19.40
CA SER A 22 43.54 -12.72 18.61
C SER A 22 44.25 -11.37 18.45
N SER A 23 44.85 -11.17 17.29
CA SER A 23 45.48 -9.90 16.90
C SER A 23 44.37 -8.98 16.37
N GLY A 24 44.46 -7.68 16.66
CA GLY A 24 43.39 -6.66 16.57
C GLY A 24 42.62 -6.46 15.24
N ILE A 25 42.73 -7.38 14.28
CA ILE A 25 41.96 -7.46 13.04
C ILE A 25 40.48 -7.83 13.31
N ALA A 26 40.16 -8.50 14.42
CA ALA A 26 38.78 -8.86 14.77
C ALA A 26 37.85 -7.64 14.95
N LEU A 27 38.39 -6.50 15.42
CA LEU A 27 37.59 -5.29 15.64
C LEU A 27 37.25 -4.60 14.31
N ILE A 28 38.19 -4.54 13.36
CA ILE A 28 37.92 -3.98 12.03
C ILE A 28 36.97 -4.88 11.22
N GLU A 29 37.03 -6.20 11.41
CA GLU A 29 36.11 -7.15 10.78
C GLU A 29 34.66 -6.92 11.24
N VAL A 30 34.43 -6.73 12.55
CA VAL A 30 33.11 -6.40 13.08
C VAL A 30 32.64 -5.03 12.61
N LEU A 31 33.52 -4.02 12.55
CA LEU A 31 33.16 -2.68 12.04
C LEU A 31 32.73 -2.74 10.58
N VAL A 32 33.44 -3.50 9.74
CA VAL A 32 33.07 -3.68 8.33
C VAL A 32 31.76 -4.47 8.21
N ALA A 33 31.56 -5.50 9.01
CA ALA A 33 30.30 -6.25 9.04
C ALA A 33 29.11 -5.37 9.42
N VAL A 34 29.26 -4.54 10.47
CA VAL A 34 28.22 -3.58 10.90
C VAL A 34 28.00 -2.50 9.85
N LEU A 35 29.03 -2.03 9.16
CA LEU A 35 28.91 -1.06 8.06
C LEU A 35 28.09 -1.65 6.89
N ILE A 36 28.43 -2.86 6.44
CA ILE A 36 27.70 -3.54 5.37
C ILE A 36 26.25 -3.78 5.77
N LEU A 37 26.02 -4.24 7.01
CA LEU A 37 24.68 -4.46 7.55
C LEU A 37 23.88 -3.15 7.62
N ALA A 38 24.49 -2.05 8.07
CA ALA A 38 23.84 -0.75 8.12
C ALA A 38 23.40 -0.27 6.72
N VAL A 39 24.27 -0.41 5.71
CA VAL A 39 23.93 -0.07 4.31
C VAL A 39 22.80 -0.97 3.79
N GLY A 40 22.84 -2.27 4.10
CA GLY A 40 21.78 -3.22 3.71
C GLY A 40 20.42 -2.88 4.33
N LEU A 41 20.39 -2.53 5.63
CA LEU A 41 19.17 -2.12 6.32
C LEU A 41 18.58 -0.83 5.74
N LEU A 42 19.43 0.16 5.41
CA LEU A 42 18.99 1.41 4.76
C LEU A 42 18.36 1.13 3.39
N GLY A 43 18.96 0.24 2.59
CA GLY A 43 18.39 -0.17 1.31
C GLY A 43 17.01 -0.83 1.45
N MET A 44 16.84 -1.72 2.43
CA MET A 44 15.54 -2.35 2.70
C MET A 44 14.48 -1.35 3.17
N ALA A 45 14.84 -0.41 4.05
CA ALA A 45 13.92 0.62 4.51
C ALA A 45 13.42 1.51 3.36
N ALA A 46 14.31 1.89 2.43
CA ALA A 46 13.93 2.65 1.24
C ALA A 46 12.93 1.86 0.36
N MET A 47 13.20 0.58 0.10
CA MET A 47 12.28 -0.27 -0.66
C MET A 47 10.92 -0.44 0.03
N GLN A 48 10.91 -0.56 1.36
CA GLN A 48 9.67 -0.66 2.13
C GLN A 48 8.81 0.59 1.98
N GLY A 49 9.41 1.78 1.98
CA GLY A 49 8.69 3.05 1.74
C GLY A 49 8.03 3.10 0.37
N VAL A 50 8.77 2.75 -0.69
CA VAL A 50 8.24 2.71 -2.06
C VAL A 50 7.12 1.67 -2.20
N SER A 51 7.30 0.48 -1.60
CA SER A 51 6.28 -0.58 -1.63
C SER A 51 4.95 -0.13 -1.03
N THR A 52 4.98 0.57 0.11
CA THR A 52 3.77 1.12 0.74
C THR A 52 3.08 2.14 -0.16
N GLN A 53 3.83 3.05 -0.80
CA GLN A 53 3.25 4.04 -1.72
C GLN A 53 2.58 3.38 -2.92
N MET A 54 3.23 2.38 -3.52
CA MET A 54 2.68 1.61 -4.64
C MET A 54 1.40 0.87 -4.25
N THR A 55 1.39 0.25 -3.07
CA THR A 55 0.22 -0.44 -2.54
C THR A 55 -0.95 0.52 -2.35
N ASN A 56 -0.73 1.66 -1.70
CA ASN A 56 -1.78 2.67 -1.51
C ASN A 56 -2.36 3.18 -2.85
N GLY A 57 -1.50 3.43 -3.85
CA GLY A 57 -1.95 3.84 -5.19
C GLY A 57 -2.77 2.77 -5.91
N ALA A 58 -2.40 1.49 -5.76
CA ALA A 58 -3.15 0.37 -6.31
C ALA A 58 -4.52 0.20 -5.64
N GLU A 59 -4.60 0.39 -4.32
CA GLU A 59 -5.85 0.36 -3.55
C GLU A 59 -6.80 1.47 -4.02
N GLN A 60 -6.35 2.73 -4.11
CA GLN A 60 -7.19 3.84 -4.59
C GLN A 60 -7.72 3.60 -6.00
N ARG A 61 -6.88 3.11 -6.91
CA ARG A 61 -7.32 2.75 -8.27
C ARG A 61 -8.37 1.66 -8.27
N THR A 62 -8.19 0.64 -7.43
CA THR A 62 -9.14 -0.47 -7.30
C THR A 62 -10.48 0.05 -6.77
N GLN A 63 -10.46 0.90 -5.75
CA GLN A 63 -11.66 1.53 -5.19
C GLN A 63 -12.38 2.39 -6.24
N ALA A 64 -11.66 3.21 -7.02
CA ALA A 64 -12.26 4.01 -8.09
C ALA A 64 -12.94 3.14 -9.16
N ILE A 65 -12.33 2.03 -9.56
CA ILE A 65 -12.94 1.08 -10.51
C ILE A 65 -14.20 0.45 -9.92
N LEU A 66 -14.13 -0.02 -8.68
CA LEU A 66 -15.26 -0.65 -7.99
C LEU A 66 -16.42 0.32 -7.80
N LEU A 67 -16.16 1.57 -7.39
CA LEU A 67 -17.16 2.62 -7.25
C LEU A 67 -17.80 3.00 -8.58
N SER A 68 -17.01 3.03 -9.66
CA SER A 68 -17.54 3.31 -11.00
C SER A 68 -18.48 2.20 -11.45
N ALA A 69 -18.09 0.94 -11.25
CA ALA A 69 -18.91 -0.22 -11.56
C ALA A 69 -20.18 -0.29 -10.69
N ASP A 70 -20.07 0.03 -9.39
CA ASP A 70 -21.21 0.08 -8.45
C ASP A 70 -22.28 1.06 -8.94
N MET A 71 -21.90 2.28 -9.34
CA MET A 71 -22.84 3.25 -9.91
C MET A 71 -23.49 2.73 -11.20
N MET A 72 -22.72 2.12 -12.10
CA MET A 72 -23.30 1.53 -13.31
C MET A 72 -24.34 0.45 -12.97
N ASP A 73 -24.07 -0.40 -11.99
CA ASP A 73 -24.97 -1.48 -11.60
C ASP A 73 -26.24 -0.95 -10.92
N ARG A 74 -26.13 0.13 -10.12
CA ARG A 74 -27.31 0.86 -9.60
C ARG A 74 -28.18 1.43 -10.72
N VAL A 75 -27.56 2.10 -11.69
CA VAL A 75 -28.27 2.65 -12.86
C VAL A 75 -28.91 1.55 -13.71
N ARG A 76 -28.24 0.41 -13.88
CA ARG A 76 -28.77 -0.77 -14.58
C ARG A 76 -29.94 -1.41 -13.84
N SER A 77 -29.85 -1.51 -12.52
CA SER A 77 -30.92 -2.04 -11.66
C SER A 77 -32.16 -1.15 -11.73
N ASN A 78 -31.99 0.17 -11.73
CA ASN A 78 -33.07 1.15 -11.80
C ASN A 78 -33.20 1.80 -13.20
N ARG A 79 -33.10 0.98 -14.25
CA ARG A 79 -33.04 1.45 -15.65
C ARG A 79 -34.23 2.34 -16.04
N SER A 80 -35.42 2.10 -15.48
CA SER A 80 -36.61 2.91 -15.76
C SER A 80 -36.46 4.36 -15.29
N ASN A 81 -35.67 4.60 -14.25
CA ASN A 81 -35.40 5.94 -13.70
C ASN A 81 -33.96 6.39 -13.94
N ARG A 82 -33.31 5.88 -15.00
CA ARG A 82 -31.92 6.21 -15.36
C ARG A 82 -31.61 7.71 -15.31
N LEU A 83 -32.52 8.56 -15.81
CA LEU A 83 -32.32 10.02 -15.85
C LEU A 83 -32.23 10.66 -14.46
N ALA A 84 -32.66 9.97 -13.41
CA ALA A 84 -32.52 10.46 -12.03
C ALA A 84 -31.06 10.42 -11.54
N TYR A 85 -30.17 9.71 -12.24
CA TYR A 85 -28.73 9.63 -11.95
C TYR A 85 -27.90 10.61 -12.79
N ASP A 86 -28.53 11.50 -13.56
CA ASP A 86 -27.83 12.52 -14.35
C ASP A 86 -27.40 13.71 -13.48
N GLY A 87 -26.27 14.33 -13.84
CA GLY A 87 -25.78 15.56 -13.22
C GLY A 87 -25.28 15.39 -11.78
N ILE A 88 -24.83 14.19 -11.40
CA ILE A 88 -24.21 13.97 -10.10
C ILE A 88 -22.80 14.55 -10.14
N ASP A 89 -22.45 15.34 -9.13
CA ASP A 89 -21.13 15.89 -8.90
C ASP A 89 -20.77 15.73 -7.43
N VAL A 90 -19.74 14.93 -7.15
CA VAL A 90 -19.24 14.63 -5.82
C VAL A 90 -17.93 15.37 -5.63
N ASP A 91 -17.99 16.39 -4.78
CA ASP A 91 -16.84 17.18 -4.37
C ASP A 91 -16.58 16.95 -2.87
N PRO A 92 -15.36 16.51 -2.48
CA PRO A 92 -15.00 16.24 -1.09
C PRO A 92 -14.93 17.53 -0.23
N THR A 93 -14.96 18.72 -0.84
CA THR A 93 -15.07 20.01 -0.12
C THR A 93 -16.48 20.30 0.37
N VAL A 94 -17.49 19.67 -0.23
CA VAL A 94 -18.92 19.87 0.08
C VAL A 94 -19.54 18.62 0.72
N THR A 95 -19.11 17.44 0.28
CA THR A 95 -19.60 16.15 0.76
C THR A 95 -18.56 15.54 1.70
N THR A 96 -18.96 15.24 2.93
CA THR A 96 -18.07 14.60 3.92
C THR A 96 -18.48 13.16 4.16
N CYS A 97 -17.48 12.31 4.43
CA CYS A 97 -17.73 10.92 4.81
C CYS A 97 -18.56 10.83 6.10
N ALA A 98 -19.70 10.14 6.02
CA ALA A 98 -20.56 9.77 7.12
C ALA A 98 -20.45 8.25 7.35
N THR A 99 -19.81 7.86 8.45
CA THR A 99 -19.61 6.45 8.83
C THR A 99 -20.88 5.78 9.37
N ASP A 100 -21.88 6.58 9.73
CA ASP A 100 -23.20 6.18 10.20
C ASP A 100 -24.29 6.46 9.16
N PHE A 101 -23.91 6.48 7.86
CA PHE A 101 -24.85 6.70 6.78
C PHE A 101 -26.03 5.74 6.86
N THR A 102 -27.23 6.31 6.78
CA THR A 102 -28.48 5.55 6.74
C THR A 102 -29.33 6.04 5.58
N GLN A 103 -29.99 5.11 4.90
CA GLN A 103 -30.91 5.44 3.81
C GLN A 103 -32.16 6.14 4.36
N ASN A 104 -32.70 7.07 3.59
CA ASN A 104 -33.94 7.74 3.91
C ASN A 104 -35.12 6.99 3.29
N ASN A 105 -35.93 6.32 4.12
CA ASN A 105 -37.09 5.54 3.65
C ASN A 105 -38.19 6.37 2.95
N ALA A 106 -38.18 7.70 3.11
CA ALA A 106 -39.08 8.60 2.40
C ALA A 106 -38.54 9.07 1.04
N SER A 107 -37.27 8.78 0.74
CA SER A 107 -36.62 9.12 -0.53
C SER A 107 -36.87 8.04 -1.58
N THR A 108 -36.78 8.43 -2.85
CA THR A 108 -36.79 7.48 -3.97
C THR A 108 -35.55 6.59 -3.95
N VAL A 109 -35.62 5.42 -4.59
CA VAL A 109 -34.48 4.49 -4.71
C VAL A 109 -33.25 5.20 -5.29
N SER A 110 -33.41 5.97 -6.37
CA SER A 110 -32.31 6.72 -6.98
C SER A 110 -31.72 7.77 -6.04
N GLN A 111 -32.52 8.46 -5.23
CA GLN A 111 -31.98 9.43 -4.26
C GLN A 111 -31.15 8.75 -3.17
N ASN A 112 -31.60 7.60 -2.67
CA ASN A 112 -30.83 6.82 -1.69
C ASN A 112 -29.55 6.25 -2.31
N ASP A 113 -29.62 5.73 -3.54
CA ASP A 113 -28.46 5.23 -4.27
C ASP A 113 -27.39 6.31 -4.46
N ILE A 114 -27.81 7.51 -4.89
CA ILE A 114 -26.89 8.63 -5.12
C ILE A 114 -26.28 9.08 -3.80
N ALA A 115 -27.08 9.24 -2.75
CA ALA A 115 -26.57 9.67 -1.45
C ALA A 115 -25.58 8.65 -0.86
N GLU A 116 -25.90 7.36 -0.96
CA GLU A 116 -25.02 6.29 -0.48
C GLU A 116 -23.73 6.23 -1.28
N TRP A 117 -23.83 6.24 -2.62
CA TRP A 117 -22.66 6.18 -3.48
C TRP A 117 -21.76 7.40 -3.30
N SER A 118 -22.32 8.61 -3.25
CA SER A 118 -21.55 9.84 -3.02
C SER A 118 -20.83 9.79 -1.67
N ASN A 119 -21.46 9.24 -0.63
CA ASN A 119 -20.82 9.01 0.67
C ASN A 119 -19.65 8.02 0.55
N LEU A 120 -19.85 6.89 -0.15
CA LEU A 120 -18.79 5.89 -0.37
C LEU A 120 -17.61 6.47 -1.14
N VAL A 121 -17.84 7.32 -2.15
CA VAL A 121 -16.79 8.00 -2.91
C VAL A 121 -15.90 8.82 -1.98
N VAL A 122 -16.47 9.69 -1.14
CA VAL A 122 -15.66 10.53 -0.24
C VAL A 122 -15.05 9.76 0.94
N CYS A 123 -15.64 8.64 1.35
CA CYS A 123 -15.06 7.79 2.39
C CYS A 123 -13.86 6.98 1.90
N LEU A 124 -13.91 6.48 0.67
CA LEU A 124 -12.86 5.62 0.09
C LEU A 124 -11.80 6.45 -0.63
N LEU A 125 -12.19 7.56 -1.25
CA LEU A 125 -11.31 8.49 -1.96
C LEU A 125 -11.47 9.91 -1.38
N PRO A 126 -10.83 10.23 -0.24
CA PRO A 126 -11.01 11.52 0.46
C PRO A 126 -10.61 12.76 -0.36
N GLU A 127 -9.70 12.59 -1.32
CA GLU A 127 -9.29 13.64 -2.27
C GLU A 127 -9.84 13.39 -3.68
N GLY A 128 -10.74 12.42 -3.81
CA GLY A 128 -11.36 12.05 -5.08
C GLY A 128 -12.60 12.89 -5.36
N THR A 129 -12.81 13.19 -6.64
CA THR A 129 -14.06 13.76 -7.17
C THR A 129 -14.72 12.74 -8.08
N ALA A 130 -16.04 12.79 -8.20
CA ALA A 130 -16.76 11.89 -9.09
C ALA A 130 -17.93 12.60 -9.77
N THR A 131 -18.15 12.27 -11.05
CA THR A 131 -19.26 12.81 -11.82
C THR A 131 -20.01 11.70 -12.55
N VAL A 132 -21.32 11.87 -12.70
CA VAL A 132 -22.16 10.96 -13.48
C VAL A 132 -22.98 11.78 -14.46
N THR A 133 -22.92 11.39 -15.73
CA THR A 133 -23.72 12.01 -16.78
C THR A 133 -24.50 10.94 -17.53
N VAL A 134 -25.73 11.27 -17.90
CA VAL A 134 -26.65 10.39 -18.62
C VAL A 134 -27.13 11.11 -19.86
N ASN A 135 -26.77 10.58 -21.02
CA ASN A 135 -27.31 11.07 -22.28
C ASN A 135 -28.73 10.54 -22.49
N ASN A 136 -29.72 11.44 -22.49
CA ASN A 136 -31.11 11.04 -22.67
C ASN A 136 -31.39 10.42 -24.06
N ALA A 137 -30.74 10.94 -25.11
CA ALA A 137 -30.99 10.54 -26.49
C ALA A 137 -30.36 9.19 -26.86
N SER A 138 -29.08 8.97 -26.51
CA SER A 138 -28.37 7.71 -26.79
C SER A 138 -28.60 6.67 -25.70
N GLY A 139 -28.87 7.14 -24.49
CA GLY A 139 -28.99 6.30 -23.32
C GLY A 139 -27.70 5.86 -22.67
N GLU A 140 -26.60 6.45 -23.11
CA GLU A 140 -25.27 6.33 -22.55
C GLU A 140 -25.21 6.89 -21.13
N VAL A 141 -24.47 6.22 -20.28
CA VAL A 141 -24.20 6.60 -18.88
C VAL A 141 -22.69 6.61 -18.77
N VAL A 142 -22.12 7.74 -18.37
CA VAL A 142 -20.68 7.90 -18.18
C VAL A 142 -20.43 8.21 -16.72
N VAL A 143 -19.62 7.37 -16.08
CA VAL A 143 -19.15 7.60 -14.71
C VAL A 143 -17.68 7.96 -14.77
N THR A 144 -17.33 9.13 -14.23
CA THR A 144 -15.94 9.59 -14.16
C THR A 144 -15.54 9.77 -12.70
N ILE A 145 -14.41 9.17 -12.31
CA ILE A 145 -13.82 9.36 -10.98
C ILE A 145 -12.39 9.86 -11.17
N ASP A 146 -12.07 10.98 -10.55
CA ASP A 146 -10.75 11.60 -10.55
C ASP A 146 -10.17 11.60 -9.13
N TRP A 147 -8.90 11.25 -8.96
CA TRP A 147 -8.21 11.34 -7.68
C TRP A 147 -6.75 11.73 -7.86
N VAL A 148 -6.14 12.29 -6.81
CA VAL A 148 -4.75 12.72 -6.85
C VAL A 148 -3.84 11.67 -6.23
N ARG A 149 -2.70 11.43 -6.89
CA ARG A 149 -1.57 10.70 -6.33
C ARG A 149 -0.37 11.63 -6.22
N SER A 150 0.31 11.60 -5.08
CA SER A 150 1.61 12.27 -4.92
C SER A 150 2.74 11.33 -5.34
N ASP A 151 3.49 11.72 -6.37
CA ASP A 151 4.69 10.99 -6.80
C ASP A 151 5.87 11.24 -5.84
N PRO A 152 6.96 10.44 -5.90
CA PRO A 152 8.12 10.58 -5.00
C PRO A 152 8.74 11.98 -4.96
N ASP A 153 8.60 12.74 -6.05
CA ASP A 153 9.11 14.11 -6.18
C ASP A 153 8.14 15.18 -5.63
N GLY A 154 7.02 14.75 -5.03
CA GLY A 154 6.00 15.63 -4.44
C GLY A 154 5.06 16.29 -5.46
N THR A 155 5.18 15.97 -6.74
CA THR A 155 4.29 16.48 -7.78
C THR A 155 2.94 15.74 -7.71
N PRO A 156 1.81 16.47 -7.62
CA PRO A 156 0.49 15.84 -7.68
C PRO A 156 0.20 15.41 -9.12
N VAL A 157 -0.29 14.19 -9.29
CA VAL A 157 -0.75 13.62 -10.56
C VAL A 157 -2.21 13.24 -10.41
N THR A 158 -3.08 13.81 -11.24
CA THR A 158 -4.49 13.44 -11.30
C THR A 158 -4.65 12.18 -12.14
N LEU A 159 -5.26 11.16 -11.55
CA LEU A 159 -5.64 9.92 -12.19
C LEU A 159 -7.14 9.93 -12.44
N ARG A 160 -7.56 9.38 -13.58
CA ARG A 160 -8.96 9.33 -13.99
C ARG A 160 -9.37 7.91 -14.35
N THR A 161 -10.53 7.49 -13.86
CA THR A 161 -11.26 6.33 -14.38
C THR A 161 -12.54 6.81 -15.06
N VAL A 162 -12.82 6.30 -16.25
CA VAL A 162 -14.08 6.54 -16.98
C VAL A 162 -14.63 5.19 -17.43
N ILE A 163 -15.91 4.94 -17.16
CA ILE A 163 -16.63 3.75 -17.63
C ILE A 163 -17.96 4.17 -18.27
#